data_AF-A0A7C1TX70-F1
#
_entry.id   AF-A0A7C1TX70-F1
#
_cell.length_a   1.000
_cell.length_b   1.000
_cell.length_c   1.000
_cell.angle_alpha   90.00
_cell.angle_beta   90.00
_cell.angle_gamma   90.00
#
_symmetry.space_group_name_H-M   'P 1'
#
loop_
_entity.id
_entity.type
_entity.pdbx_description
1 polymer ?
#
loop_
_entity_poly.entity_id
_entity_poly.type
_entity_poly.pdbx_seq_one_letter_code
_entity_poly.pdbx_strand_id
1 'polypeptide(L)'
;MMKAFDIQAPKKPTNLSINSDLLSKAREMNINLSATLENELARQLKIRQKEQWIQENTKAIQAYNDFVENEGVFSDGIRSF
;
A
#
# COMPACT_ATOMS: atom_id res chain seq x y z
N MET A 1 -6.53 -4.79 9.52
CA MET A 1 -5.64 -4.29 8.44
C MET A 1 -4.88 -3.09 8.97
N MET A 2 -3.55 -3.09 8.87
CA MET A 2 -2.77 -1.85 9.09
C MET A 2 -3.27 -0.80 8.10
N LYS A 3 -3.77 0.32 8.63
CA LYS A 3 -4.18 1.46 7.81
C LYS A 3 -2.91 2.23 7.46
N ALA A 4 -2.76 2.56 6.18
CA ALA A 4 -1.58 3.27 5.67
C ALA A 4 -1.42 4.70 6.26
N PHE A 5 -2.48 5.25 6.86
CA PHE A 5 -2.54 6.55 7.52
C PHE A 5 -3.73 6.59 8.50
N ASP A 6 -3.79 7.61 9.35
CA ASP A 6 -4.91 7.86 10.26
C ASP A 6 -6.09 8.51 9.53
N ILE A 7 -7.25 7.85 9.56
CA ILE A 7 -8.48 8.30 8.91
C ILE A 7 -9.21 9.37 9.74
N GLN A 8 -8.93 9.46 11.04
CA GLN A 8 -9.54 10.43 11.95
C GLN A 8 -8.74 11.74 12.03
N ALA A 9 -7.55 11.79 11.42
CA ALA A 9 -6.73 12.98 11.41
C ALA A 9 -7.46 14.15 10.71
N PRO A 10 -7.42 15.38 11.27
CA PRO A 10 -8.08 16.53 10.67
C PRO A 10 -7.45 16.88 9.32
N LYS A 11 -8.30 17.21 8.34
CA LYS A 11 -7.84 17.66 7.02
C LYS A 11 -7.10 18.99 7.16
N LYS A 12 -5.89 19.05 6.61
CA LYS A 12 -5.11 20.29 6.55
C LYS A 12 -5.16 20.86 5.13
N PRO A 13 -5.53 22.14 4.95
CA PRO A 13 -5.44 22.78 3.64
C PRO A 13 -3.96 22.80 3.22
N THR A 14 -3.70 22.30 2.02
CA THR A 14 -2.35 22.20 1.46
C THR A 14 -2.35 22.93 0.12
N ASN A 15 -1.45 23.90 -0.04
CA ASN A 15 -1.29 24.62 -1.31
C ASN A 15 -0.42 23.79 -2.25
N LEU A 16 -0.91 23.52 -3.46
CA LEU A 16 -0.22 22.64 -4.40
C LEU A 16 -0.40 23.16 -5.84
N SER A 17 0.65 23.01 -6.65
CA SER A 17 0.64 23.42 -8.05
C SER A 17 0.24 22.25 -8.94
N ILE A 18 -0.80 22.41 -9.75
CA ILE A 18 -1.19 21.44 -10.77
C ILE A 18 -1.30 22.09 -12.14
N ASN A 19 -1.24 21.26 -13.19
CA ASN A 19 -1.47 21.71 -14.54
C ASN A 19 -2.87 22.37 -14.69
N SER A 20 -2.91 23.56 -15.28
CA SER A 20 -4.13 24.37 -15.39
C SER A 20 -5.18 23.76 -16.31
N ASP A 21 -4.78 23.11 -17.41
CA ASP A 21 -5.69 22.39 -18.33
C ASP A 21 -6.33 21.20 -17.62
N LEU A 22 -5.52 20.42 -16.89
CA LEU A 22 -6.00 19.30 -16.09
C LEU A 22 -7.01 19.75 -15.03
N LEU A 23 -6.73 20.85 -14.32
CA LEU A 23 -7.65 21.41 -13.34
C LEU A 23 -8.98 21.82 -13.97
N SER A 24 -8.91 22.46 -15.14
CA SER A 24 -10.09 22.95 -15.85
C SER A 24 -10.97 21.79 -16.29
N LYS A 25 -10.39 20.78 -16.94
CA LYS A 25 -11.11 19.56 -17.34
C LYS A 25 -11.70 18.80 -16.16
N ALA A 26 -10.96 18.68 -15.06
CA ALA A 26 -11.45 18.04 -13.86
C ALA A 26 -12.68 18.77 -13.29
N ARG A 27 -12.67 20.11 -13.29
CA ARG A 27 -13.81 20.93 -12.85
C ARG A 27 -15.01 20.79 -13.79
N GLU A 28 -14.79 20.84 -15.11
CA GLU A 28 -15.84 20.63 -16.13
C GLU A 28 -16.54 19.28 -15.96
N MET A 29 -15.78 18.25 -15.60
CA MET A 29 -16.29 16.90 -15.34
C MET A 29 -16.81 16.70 -13.91
N ASN A 30 -16.91 17.76 -13.09
CA ASN A 30 -17.35 17.70 -11.69
C ASN A 30 -16.54 16.70 -10.82
N ILE A 31 -15.26 16.52 -11.12
CA ILE A 31 -14.37 15.65 -10.35
C ILE A 31 -14.04 16.33 -9.02
N ASN A 32 -14.28 15.63 -7.91
CA ASN A 32 -13.88 16.10 -6.59
C ASN A 32 -12.36 15.94 -6.42
N LEU A 33 -11.64 17.04 -6.65
CA LEU A 33 -10.17 17.07 -6.62
C LEU A 33 -9.60 16.59 -5.28
N SER A 34 -10.17 17.05 -4.16
CA SER A 34 -9.69 16.70 -2.82
C SER A 34 -9.86 15.20 -2.55
N ALA A 35 -11.03 14.63 -2.84
CA ALA A 35 -11.27 13.21 -2.66
C ALA A 35 -10.39 12.35 -3.59
N THR A 36 -10.20 12.79 -4.83
CA THR A 36 -9.36 12.09 -5.81
C THR A 36 -7.91 12.07 -5.36
N LEU A 37 -7.39 13.21 -4.90
CA LEU A 37 -6.02 13.33 -4.39
C LEU A 37 -5.82 12.48 -3.13
N GLU A 38 -6.74 12.54 -2.17
CA GLU A 38 -6.67 11.72 -0.95
C GLU A 38 -6.64 10.22 -1.28
N ASN A 39 -7.50 9.76 -2.19
CA ASN A 39 -7.56 8.36 -2.60
C ASN A 39 -6.28 7.91 -3.32
N GLU A 40 -5.76 8.73 -4.22
CA GLU A 40 -4.54 8.39 -4.96
C GLU A 40 -3.31 8.40 -4.04
N LEU A 41 -3.20 9.37 -3.13
CA LEU A 41 -2.13 9.38 -2.12
C LEU A 41 -2.21 8.16 -1.20
N ALA A 42 -3.41 7.80 -0.73
CA ALA A 42 -3.62 6.60 0.06
C ALA A 42 -3.18 5.32 -0.68
N ARG A 43 -3.47 5.23 -1.98
CA ARG A 43 -3.06 4.11 -2.83
C ARG A 43 -1.55 4.03 -2.97
N GLN A 44 -0.90 5.15 -3.27
CA GLN A 44 0.56 5.23 -3.39
C GLN A 44 1.27 4.88 -2.08
N LEU A 45 0.77 5.37 -0.94
CA LEU A 45 1.30 5.03 0.38
C LEU A 45 1.24 3.54 0.67
N LYS A 46 0.12 2.88 0.34
CA LYS A 46 -0.02 1.42 0.50
C LYS A 46 0.99 0.65 -0.35
N ILE A 47 1.20 1.09 -1.60
CA ILE A 47 2.18 0.45 -2.50
C ILE A 47 3.58 0.57 -1.91
N ARG A 48 4.00 1.79 -1.52
CA ARG A 48 5.32 2.02 -0.94
C ARG A 48 5.53 1.26 0.38
N GLN A 49 4.54 1.22 1.26
CA GLN A 49 4.61 0.45 2.50
C GLN A 49 4.74 -1.05 2.24
N LYS A 50 4.04 -1.58 1.22
CA LYS A 50 4.17 -2.98 0.81
C LYS A 50 5.58 -3.26 0.27
N GLU A 51 6.09 -2.40 -0.60
CA GLU A 51 7.46 -2.54 -1.14
C GLU A 51 8.51 -2.51 -0.03
N GLN A 52 8.39 -1.57 0.91
CA GLN A 52 9.27 -1.48 2.07
C GLN A 52 9.17 -2.72 2.95
N TRP A 53 7.96 -3.19 3.24
CA TRP A 53 7.77 -4.41 4.03
C TRP A 53 8.42 -5.62 3.37
N ILE A 54 8.25 -5.79 2.05
CA ILE A 54 8.90 -6.87 1.31
C ILE A 54 10.42 -6.75 1.48
N GLN A 55 11.00 -5.57 1.22
CA GLN A 55 12.45 -5.36 1.33
C GLN A 55 12.99 -5.68 2.72
N GLU A 56 12.30 -5.25 3.77
CA GLU A 56 12.68 -5.51 5.17
C GLU A 56 12.56 -7.01 5.53
N ASN A 57 11.55 -7.69 5.01
CA ASN A 57 11.24 -9.08 5.35
C ASN A 57 11.88 -10.11 4.40
N THR A 58 12.48 -9.70 3.28
CA THR A 58 13.12 -10.62 2.31
C THR A 58 14.09 -11.58 2.99
N LYS A 59 14.94 -11.09 3.91
CA LYS A 59 15.89 -11.95 4.62
C LYS A 59 15.22 -12.96 5.55
N ALA A 60 14.17 -12.55 6.25
CA ALA A 60 13.40 -13.42 7.14
C ALA A 60 12.60 -14.47 6.37
N ILE A 61 12.00 -14.05 5.24
CA ILE A 61 11.28 -14.93 4.31
C ILE A 61 12.24 -15.95 3.71
N GLN A 62 13.42 -15.53 3.26
CA GLN A 62 14.42 -16.45 2.72
C GLN A 62 14.88 -17.46 3.78
N ALA A 63 15.24 -17.00 4.99
CA ALA A 63 15.66 -17.89 6.07
C ALA A 63 14.56 -18.90 6.45
N TYR A 64 13.29 -18.48 6.42
CA TYR A 64 12.17 -19.39 6.64
C TYR A 64 11.98 -20.38 5.49
N ASN A 65 12.09 -19.93 4.24
CA ASN A 65 12.00 -20.80 3.07
C ASN A 65 13.11 -21.86 3.08
N ASP A 66 14.35 -21.45 3.37
CA ASP A 66 15.49 -22.35 3.48
C ASP A 66 15.28 -23.36 4.63
N PHE A 67 14.73 -22.93 5.76
CA PHE A 67 14.38 -23.83 6.87
C PHE A 67 13.32 -24.85 6.44
N VAL A 68 12.25 -24.42 5.78
CA VAL A 68 11.17 -25.30 5.31
C VAL A 68 11.67 -26.28 4.24
N GLU A 69 12.56 -25.87 3.34
CA GLU A 69 13.12 -26.75 2.32
C GLU A 69 14.01 -27.83 2.92
N ASN A 70 14.77 -27.51 3.97
CA ASN A 70 15.67 -28.46 4.62
C ASN A 70 14.99 -29.35 5.66
N GLU A 71 14.08 -28.80 6.46
CA GLU A 71 13.48 -29.47 7.63
C GLU A 71 12.03 -29.92 7.41
N GLY A 72 11.43 -29.53 6.28
CA GLY A 72 10.00 -29.72 6.00
C GLY A 72 9.10 -28.79 6.81
N VAL A 73 7.79 -28.87 6.59
CA VAL A 73 6.81 -28.22 7.47
C VAL A 73 6.25 -29.22 8.47
N PHE A 74 5.87 -28.72 9.65
CA PHE A 74 5.25 -29.53 10.72
C PHE A 74 4.07 -30.40 10.25
N SER A 75 3.33 -29.95 9.23
CA SER A 75 2.18 -30.67 8.69
C SER A 75 2.51 -31.74 7.63
N ASP A 76 3.75 -31.90 7.20
CA ASP A 76 4.13 -32.82 6.12
C ASP A 76 3.81 -34.28 6.46
N GLY A 77 3.80 -34.64 7.75
CA GLY A 77 3.39 -35.98 8.21
C GLY A 77 1.89 -36.17 8.45
N ILE A 78 1.07 -35.11 8.31
CA ILE A 78 -0.34 -35.11 8.76
C ILE A 78 -1.32 -34.90 7.58
N ARG A 79 -0.87 -34.34 6.44
CA ARG A 79 -1.71 -34.23 5.25
C ARG A 79 -1.68 -35.51 4.41
N SER A 80 -2.75 -36.29 4.49
CA SER A 80 -3.17 -37.22 3.42
C SER A 80 -4.26 -36.54 2.58
N PHE A 81 -4.16 -36.61 1.25
CA PHE A 81 -5.18 -36.13 0.31
C PHE A 81 -6.19 -37.23 -0.01
#